data_AF-A0A9X1WCE0-F1
#
_entry.id   AF-A0A9X1WCE0-F1
#
_cell.length_a   1.000
_cell.length_b   1.000
_cell.length_c   1.000
_cell.angle_alpha   90.00
_cell.angle_beta   90.00
_cell.angle_gamma   90.00
#
_symmetry.space_group_name_H-M   'P 1'
#
loop_
_entity.id
_entity.type
_entity.pdbx_description
1 polymer ?
#
loop_
_entity_poly.entity_id
_entity_poly.type
_entity_poly.pdbx_seq_one_letter_code
_entity_poly.pdbx_strand_id
1 'polypeptide(L)'
;MSKIYFICGFIGSGKTTYSTQLAKSQRAFRFSIDEWMIPLYGEHMEREVFNARLATLQELFKDSAIQLAKIGVSVIFDFGFWTKADREAFASWANANELDCEFHYLDVDYDECKQRALERNKNLKGHSYEMTPEMLEMFWSWFEVPSQHEKVKRLSGEL
;
A
#
# COMPACT_ATOMS: atom_id res chain seq x y z
N MET A 1 -9.28 -0.68 -21.37
CA MET A 1 -9.11 -1.79 -20.40
C MET A 1 -8.77 -1.16 -19.06
N SER A 2 -9.39 -1.63 -17.98
CA SER A 2 -9.02 -1.26 -16.61
C SER A 2 -7.73 -1.98 -16.20
N LYS A 3 -6.96 -1.37 -15.30
CA LYS A 3 -5.73 -1.96 -14.75
C LYS A 3 -5.75 -1.93 -13.23
N ILE A 4 -5.14 -2.94 -12.60
CA ILE A 4 -4.90 -3.01 -11.16
C ILE A 4 -3.49 -2.51 -10.86
N TYR A 5 -3.35 -1.53 -9.98
CA TYR A 5 -2.06 -1.01 -9.55
C TYR A 5 -1.82 -1.38 -8.09
N PHE A 6 -0.69 -2.01 -7.80
CA PHE A 6 -0.27 -2.35 -6.45
C PHE A 6 0.87 -1.41 -6.02
N ILE A 7 0.66 -0.66 -4.93
CA ILE A 7 1.64 0.34 -4.48
C ILE A 7 2.53 -0.25 -3.40
N CYS A 8 3.77 -0.54 -3.77
CA CYS A 8 4.81 -1.04 -2.88
C CYS A 8 5.68 0.10 -2.35
N GLY A 9 6.01 0.08 -1.06
CA GLY A 9 6.93 1.04 -0.47
C GLY A 9 6.80 1.14 1.05
N PHE A 10 7.83 1.67 1.67
CA PHE A 10 7.90 1.78 3.13
C PHE A 10 7.10 2.99 3.67
N ILE A 11 6.88 3.04 4.99
CA ILE A 11 6.28 4.20 5.65
C ILE A 11 7.17 5.42 5.40
N GLY A 12 6.58 6.56 5.02
CA GLY A 12 7.34 7.76 4.68
C GLY A 12 7.86 7.82 3.24
N SER A 13 7.70 6.77 2.42
CA SER A 13 8.17 6.78 1.03
C SER A 13 7.32 7.64 0.08
N GLY A 14 6.17 8.15 0.52
CA GLY A 14 5.27 8.98 -0.29
C GLY A 14 4.14 8.22 -1.01
N LYS A 15 3.92 6.94 -0.68
CA LYS A 15 2.90 6.08 -1.32
C LYS A 15 1.52 6.74 -1.39
N THR A 16 1.04 7.30 -0.29
CA THR A 16 -0.30 7.91 -0.22
C THR A 16 -0.44 9.10 -1.16
N THR A 17 0.61 9.93 -1.26
CA THR A 17 0.65 11.05 -2.21
C THR A 17 0.61 10.52 -3.64
N TYR A 18 1.50 9.57 -3.95
CA TYR A 18 1.60 8.96 -5.27
C TYR A 18 0.30 8.27 -5.72
N SER A 19 -0.27 7.42 -4.86
CA SER A 19 -1.48 6.66 -5.14
C SER A 19 -2.69 7.57 -5.34
N THR A 20 -2.73 8.72 -4.65
CA THR A 20 -3.76 9.76 -4.86
C THR A 20 -3.62 10.42 -6.23
N GLN A 21 -2.40 10.78 -6.63
CA GLN A 21 -2.14 11.36 -7.95
C GLN A 21 -2.43 10.35 -9.07
N LEU A 22 -2.02 9.09 -8.87
CA LEU A 22 -2.28 8.00 -9.80
C LEU A 22 -3.78 7.75 -9.96
N ALA A 23 -4.55 7.76 -8.86
CA ALA A 23 -6.01 7.61 -8.89
C ALA A 23 -6.66 8.64 -9.82
N LYS A 24 -6.24 9.92 -9.72
CA LYS A 24 -6.74 10.99 -10.58
C LYS A 24 -6.37 10.78 -12.04
N SER A 25 -5.10 10.49 -12.33
CA SER A 25 -4.60 10.35 -13.71
C SER A 25 -5.18 9.13 -14.43
N GLN A 26 -5.37 8.02 -13.71
CA GLN A 26 -5.86 6.76 -14.26
C GLN A 26 -7.39 6.59 -14.14
N ARG A 27 -8.08 7.58 -13.57
CA ARG A 27 -9.51 7.48 -13.20
C ARG A 27 -9.79 6.19 -12.42
N ALA A 28 -8.93 5.91 -11.45
CA ALA A 28 -8.94 4.66 -10.70
C ALA A 28 -9.55 4.86 -9.31
N PHE A 29 -10.23 3.83 -8.82
CA PHE A 29 -10.66 3.76 -7.43
C PHE A 29 -9.50 3.31 -6.54
N ARG A 30 -9.24 4.00 -5.43
CA ARG A 30 -8.15 3.66 -4.51
C ARG A 30 -8.68 3.00 -3.24
N PHE A 31 -8.18 1.80 -2.95
CA PHE A 31 -8.27 1.18 -1.63
C PHE A 31 -6.98 1.45 -0.86
N SER A 32 -7.07 2.09 0.30
CA SER A 32 -5.95 2.29 1.22
C SER A 32 -6.30 1.64 2.56
N ILE A 33 -5.43 0.82 3.14
CA ILE A 33 -5.74 0.21 4.45
C ILE A 33 -5.92 1.28 5.53
N ASP A 34 -5.04 2.29 5.54
CA ASP A 34 -5.03 3.34 6.57
C ASP A 34 -6.34 4.14 6.61
N GLU A 35 -6.94 4.39 5.44
CA GLU A 35 -8.22 5.12 5.32
C GLU A 35 -9.42 4.35 5.88
N TRP A 36 -9.29 3.04 6.10
CA TRP A 36 -10.38 2.19 6.58
C TRP A 36 -10.11 1.64 7.98
N MET A 37 -8.86 1.28 8.29
CA MET A 37 -8.51 0.72 9.59
C MET A 37 -8.75 1.70 10.74
N ILE A 38 -8.24 2.94 10.63
CA ILE A 38 -8.39 3.93 11.71
C ILE A 38 -9.87 4.28 11.93
N PRO A 39 -10.66 4.63 10.89
CA PRO A 39 -12.07 5.00 11.11
C PRO A 39 -12.96 3.85 11.60
N LEU A 40 -12.69 2.61 11.20
CA LEU A 40 -13.52 1.46 11.60
C LEU A 40 -13.15 0.90 12.97
N TYR A 41 -11.86 0.96 13.33
CA TYR A 41 -11.33 0.15 14.43
C TYR A 41 -10.47 0.92 15.43
N GLY A 42 -10.19 2.20 15.18
CA GLY A 42 -9.29 3.02 15.97
C GLY A 42 -7.82 2.77 15.68
N GLU A 43 -6.98 3.56 16.36
CA GLU A 43 -5.53 3.55 16.14
C GLU A 43 -4.80 2.41 16.87
N HIS A 44 -5.33 1.99 18.03
CA HIS A 44 -4.65 1.04 18.91
C HIS A 44 -5.40 -0.29 18.99
N MET A 45 -4.71 -1.37 18.66
CA MET A 45 -5.21 -2.73 18.83
C MET A 45 -4.03 -3.72 18.89
N GLU A 46 -4.28 -4.89 19.48
CA GLU A 46 -3.33 -6.01 19.46
C GLU A 46 -3.01 -6.44 18.02
N ARG A 47 -1.79 -6.93 17.81
CA ARG A 47 -1.28 -7.26 16.47
C ARG A 47 -2.09 -8.35 15.77
N GLU A 48 -2.51 -9.37 16.51
CA GLU A 48 -3.33 -10.46 15.99
C GLU A 48 -4.70 -9.94 15.52
N VAL A 49 -5.27 -8.99 16.27
CA VAL A 49 -6.54 -8.35 15.93
C VAL A 49 -6.37 -7.47 14.69
N PHE A 50 -5.29 -6.70 14.59
CA PHE A 50 -4.94 -5.92 13.39
C PHE A 50 -4.83 -6.83 12.16
N ASN A 51 -4.09 -7.93 12.26
CA ASN A 51 -3.88 -8.86 11.15
C ASN A 51 -5.19 -9.50 10.67
N ALA A 52 -6.07 -9.92 11.59
CA ALA A 52 -7.37 -10.47 11.23
C ALA A 52 -8.29 -9.46 10.52
N ARG A 53 -8.28 -8.20 10.98
CA ARG A 53 -9.03 -7.10 10.36
C ARG A 53 -8.47 -6.72 8.99
N LEU A 54 -7.14 -6.65 8.88
CA LEU A 54 -6.45 -6.42 7.61
C LEU A 54 -6.81 -7.48 6.58
N ALA A 55 -6.75 -8.77 6.94
CA ALA A 55 -7.12 -9.86 6.06
C ALA A 55 -8.58 -9.75 5.59
N THR A 56 -9.50 -9.43 6.50
CA THR A 56 -10.92 -9.20 6.18
C THR A 56 -11.10 -8.07 5.16
N LEU A 57 -10.45 -6.93 5.37
CA LEU A 57 -10.51 -5.80 4.44
C LEU A 57 -9.89 -6.15 3.09
N GLN A 58 -8.77 -6.86 3.06
CA GLN A 58 -8.13 -7.28 1.82
C GLN A 58 -9.02 -8.19 0.98
N GLU A 59 -9.75 -9.15 1.57
CA GLU A 59 -10.72 -9.96 0.83
C GLU A 59 -11.86 -9.11 0.26
N LEU A 60 -12.46 -8.25 1.07
CA LEU A 60 -13.54 -7.37 0.61
C LEU A 60 -13.10 -6.44 -0.53
N PHE A 61 -11.87 -5.92 -0.45
CA PHE A 61 -11.32 -5.03 -1.47
C PHE A 61 -10.95 -5.80 -2.74
N LYS A 62 -10.49 -7.05 -2.65
CA LYS A 62 -10.28 -7.93 -3.81
C LYS A 62 -11.60 -8.22 -4.53
N ASP A 63 -12.64 -8.61 -3.82
CA ASP A 63 -13.96 -8.85 -4.40
C ASP A 63 -14.55 -7.61 -5.08
N SER A 64 -14.36 -6.44 -4.44
CA SER A 64 -14.79 -5.16 -5.00
C SER A 64 -13.97 -4.79 -6.24
N ALA A 65 -12.67 -5.05 -6.25
CA ALA A 65 -11.80 -4.75 -7.38
C ALA A 65 -12.17 -5.56 -8.63
N ILE A 66 -12.56 -6.83 -8.47
CA ILE A 66 -13.06 -7.67 -9.58
C ILE A 66 -14.32 -7.05 -10.19
N GLN A 67 -15.25 -6.58 -9.35
CA GLN A 67 -16.49 -5.94 -9.82
C GLN A 67 -16.21 -4.61 -10.53
N LEU A 68 -15.31 -3.79 -9.98
CA LEU A 68 -14.89 -2.52 -10.59
C LEU A 68 -14.20 -2.74 -11.94
N ALA A 69 -13.32 -3.73 -12.04
CA ALA A 69 -12.65 -4.06 -13.30
C ALA A 69 -13.65 -4.50 -14.38
N LYS A 70 -14.68 -5.28 -14.03
CA LYS A 70 -15.74 -5.69 -14.97
C LYS A 70 -16.50 -4.52 -15.59
N ILE A 71 -16.61 -3.40 -14.88
CA ILE A 71 -17.24 -2.17 -15.38
C ILE A 71 -16.23 -1.15 -15.93
N GLY A 72 -14.97 -1.57 -16.14
CA GLY A 72 -13.93 -0.77 -16.77
C GLY A 72 -13.27 0.26 -15.85
N VAL A 73 -13.41 0.15 -14.53
CA VAL A 73 -12.77 1.03 -13.56
C VAL A 73 -11.44 0.43 -13.11
N SER A 74 -10.35 1.19 -13.29
CA SER A 74 -9.03 0.83 -12.76
C SER A 74 -9.04 0.89 -11.23
N VAL A 75 -8.20 0.08 -10.58
CA VAL A 75 -8.13 0.00 -9.12
C VAL A 75 -6.70 0.17 -8.64
N ILE A 76 -6.52 0.85 -7.52
CA ILE A 76 -5.23 1.00 -6.85
C ILE A 76 -5.35 0.39 -5.45
N PHE A 77 -4.43 -0.50 -5.12
CA PHE A 77 -4.24 -1.01 -3.76
C PHE A 77 -3.03 -0.32 -3.14
N ASP A 78 -3.27 0.60 -2.20
CA ASP A 78 -2.27 1.31 -1.41
C ASP A 78 -2.08 0.63 -0.05
N PHE A 79 -1.52 -0.57 -0.09
CA PHE A 79 -1.34 -1.45 1.07
C PHE A 79 0.14 -1.55 1.50
N GLY A 80 1.05 -0.97 0.73
CA GLY A 80 2.49 -0.97 1.00
C GLY A 80 3.23 -2.23 0.53
N PHE A 81 2.61 -3.41 0.53
CA PHE A 81 3.16 -4.68 0.00
C PHE A 81 4.64 -4.92 0.40
N TRP A 82 4.89 -4.97 1.71
CA TRP A 82 6.24 -4.99 2.28
C TRP A 82 6.99 -6.29 2.02
N THR A 83 6.29 -7.42 2.05
CA THR A 83 6.92 -8.72 1.84
C THR A 83 6.79 -9.17 0.39
N LYS A 84 7.78 -9.92 -0.07
CA LYS A 84 7.74 -10.62 -1.36
C LYS A 84 6.55 -11.58 -1.41
N ALA A 85 6.25 -12.27 -0.31
CA ALA A 85 5.12 -13.18 -0.21
C ALA A 85 3.78 -12.47 -0.49
N ASP A 86 3.57 -11.27 0.07
CA ASP A 86 2.36 -10.48 -0.20
C ASP A 86 2.27 -10.07 -1.67
N ARG A 87 3.38 -9.64 -2.25
CA ARG A 87 3.45 -9.26 -3.68
C ARG A 87 3.13 -10.46 -4.58
N GLU A 88 3.69 -11.63 -4.31
CA GLU A 88 3.43 -12.86 -5.06
C GLU A 88 1.98 -13.34 -4.91
N ALA A 89 1.42 -13.25 -3.71
CA ALA A 89 0.03 -13.62 -3.45
C ALA A 89 -0.96 -12.73 -4.24
N PHE A 90 -0.75 -11.41 -4.23
CA PHE A 90 -1.62 -10.49 -4.98
C PHE A 90 -1.40 -10.56 -6.49
N ALA A 91 -0.17 -10.78 -6.96
CA ALA A 91 0.10 -11.05 -8.37
C ALA A 91 -0.63 -12.33 -8.85
N SER A 92 -0.56 -13.39 -8.04
CA SER A 92 -1.23 -14.67 -8.33
C SER A 92 -2.74 -14.51 -8.34
N TRP A 93 -3.30 -13.76 -7.38
CA TRP A 93 -4.72 -13.43 -7.35
C TRP A 93 -5.18 -12.65 -8.59
N ALA A 94 -4.43 -11.62 -9.01
CA ALA A 94 -4.77 -10.85 -10.20
C ALA A 94 -4.73 -11.74 -11.46
N ASN A 95 -3.69 -12.56 -11.61
CA ASN A 95 -3.55 -13.49 -12.73
C ASN A 95 -4.68 -14.53 -12.78
N ALA A 96 -5.06 -15.11 -11.63
CA ALA A 96 -6.16 -16.08 -11.55
C ALA A 96 -7.53 -15.49 -11.93
N ASN A 97 -7.67 -14.16 -11.86
CA ASN A 97 -8.89 -13.43 -12.25
C ASN A 97 -8.75 -12.71 -13.59
N GLU A 98 -7.70 -13.01 -14.37
CA GLU A 98 -7.44 -12.42 -15.69
C GLU A 98 -7.36 -10.87 -15.65
N LEU A 99 -6.90 -10.31 -14.55
CA LEU A 99 -6.75 -8.87 -14.34
C LEU A 99 -5.37 -8.41 -14.81
N ASP A 100 -5.33 -7.42 -15.71
CA ASP A 100 -4.09 -6.71 -16.04
C ASP A 100 -3.59 -5.92 -14.82
N CYS A 101 -2.34 -6.12 -14.42
CA CYS A 101 -1.82 -5.56 -13.18
C CYS A 101 -0.36 -5.12 -13.26
N GLU A 102 -0.01 -4.11 -12.46
CA GLU A 102 1.36 -3.60 -12.31
C GLU A 102 1.66 -3.31 -10.83
N PHE A 103 2.89 -3.60 -10.41
CA PHE A 103 3.42 -3.16 -9.12
C PHE A 103 4.24 -1.90 -9.32
N HIS A 104 3.94 -0.85 -8.55
CA HIS A 104 4.71 0.38 -8.51
C HIS A 104 5.45 0.46 -7.18
N TYR A 105 6.77 0.36 -7.23
CA TYR A 105 7.62 0.41 -6.05
C TYR A 105 8.24 1.80 -5.90
N LEU A 106 7.95 2.47 -4.77
CA LEU A 106 8.61 3.71 -4.39
C LEU A 106 9.92 3.37 -3.69
N ASP A 107 11.01 3.52 -4.44
CA ASP A 107 12.38 3.17 -4.06
C ASP A 107 13.02 4.39 -3.38
N VAL A 108 12.77 4.53 -2.09
CA VAL A 108 13.22 5.64 -1.25
C VAL A 108 14.01 5.05 -0.08
N ASP A 109 15.17 5.65 0.21
CA ASP A 109 16.06 5.18 1.26
C ASP A 109 15.39 5.24 2.65
N TYR A 110 15.83 4.34 3.53
CA TYR A 110 15.29 4.23 4.88
C TYR A 110 15.40 5.53 5.67
N ASP A 111 16.57 6.19 5.63
CA ASP A 111 16.82 7.40 6.41
C ASP A 111 15.88 8.54 6.00
N GLU A 112 15.64 8.67 4.69
CA GLU A 112 14.68 9.64 4.17
C GLU A 112 13.23 9.29 4.55
N CYS A 113 12.87 8.02 4.43
CA CYS A 113 11.56 7.53 4.88
C CYS A 113 11.33 7.81 6.38
N LYS A 114 12.34 7.53 7.22
CA LYS A 114 12.33 7.77 8.67
C LYS A 114 12.16 9.25 8.96
N GLN A 115 12.95 10.12 8.33
CA GLN A 115 12.84 11.56 8.49
C GLN A 115 11.42 12.05 8.14
N ARG A 116 10.90 11.66 6.96
CA ARG A 116 9.56 12.06 6.50
C ARG A 116 8.45 11.56 7.45
N ALA A 117 8.57 10.34 7.97
CA ALA A 117 7.62 9.79 8.93
C ALA A 117 7.59 10.58 10.25
N LEU A 118 8.76 10.92 10.79
CA LEU A 118 8.89 11.71 12.02
C LEU A 118 8.42 13.16 11.84
N GLU A 119 8.70 13.79 10.69
CA GLU A 119 8.16 15.12 10.38
C GLU A 119 6.63 15.10 10.28
N ARG A 120 6.04 14.05 9.73
CA ARG A 120 4.58 13.89 9.67
C ARG A 120 3.95 13.83 11.06
N ASN A 121 4.60 13.24 12.05
CA ASN A 121 4.07 13.17 13.42
C ASN A 121 3.76 14.56 14.00
N LYS A 122 4.53 15.59 13.61
CA LYS A 122 4.32 16.98 14.07
C LYS A 122 2.98 17.57 13.62
N ASN A 123 2.36 17.01 12.58
CA ASN A 123 1.10 17.48 12.00
C ASN A 123 0.13 16.33 11.72
N LEU A 124 -0.06 15.42 12.68
CA LEU A 124 -1.03 14.32 12.57
C LEU A 124 -2.45 14.88 12.46
N LYS A 125 -3.12 14.58 11.35
CA LYS A 125 -4.52 14.97 11.09
C LYS A 125 -5.51 13.83 11.37
N GLY A 126 -5.14 12.86 12.22
CA GLY A 126 -5.98 11.70 12.55
C GLY A 126 -6.19 10.67 11.44
N HIS A 127 -5.49 10.81 10.31
CA HIS A 127 -5.56 9.91 9.15
C HIS A 127 -4.26 9.11 8.93
N SER A 128 -3.40 9.05 9.95
CA SER A 128 -2.13 8.35 9.90
C SER A 128 -1.74 7.95 11.30
N TYR A 129 -1.11 6.80 11.43
CA TYR A 129 -0.52 6.33 12.69
C TYR A 129 0.71 7.17 13.05
N GLU A 130 0.83 7.51 14.32
CA GLU A 130 2.07 8.06 14.88
C GLU A 130 3.20 7.03 14.80
N MET A 131 4.39 7.46 14.36
CA MET A 131 5.55 6.56 14.15
C MET A 131 6.71 6.91 15.07
N THR A 132 7.12 6.01 15.97
CA THR A 132 8.35 6.21 16.74
C THR A 132 9.59 5.71 15.96
N PRO A 133 10.80 6.18 16.29
CA PRO A 133 12.03 5.64 15.70
C PRO A 133 12.14 4.11 15.84
N GLU A 134 11.79 3.56 17.01
CA GLU A 134 11.87 2.13 17.30
C GLU A 134 10.86 1.33 16.46
N MET A 135 9.64 1.86 16.28
CA MET A 135 8.64 1.26 15.40
C MET A 135 9.14 1.23 13.95
N LEU A 136 9.74 2.32 13.47
CA LEU A 136 10.26 2.41 12.11
C LEU A 136 11.41 1.43 11.86
N GLU A 137 12.32 1.27 12.83
CA GLU A 137 13.39 0.26 12.76
C GLU A 137 12.84 -1.16 12.72
N MET A 138 11.89 -1.47 13.61
CA MET A 138 11.21 -2.77 13.63
C MET A 138 10.48 -3.04 12.30
N PHE A 139 9.72 -2.08 11.80
CA PHE A 139 8.97 -2.21 10.55
C PHE A 139 9.88 -2.34 9.33
N TRP A 140 11.01 -1.63 9.32
CA TRP A 140 12.00 -1.76 8.26
C TRP A 140 12.60 -3.16 8.22
N SER A 141 12.80 -3.81 9.38
CA SER A 141 13.30 -5.19 9.44
C SER A 141 12.37 -6.21 8.77
N TRP A 142 11.09 -5.87 8.55
CA TRP A 142 10.12 -6.70 7.84
C TRP A 142 9.99 -6.33 6.35
N PHE A 143 10.56 -5.20 5.93
CA PHE A 143 10.44 -4.71 4.57
C PHE A 143 11.43 -5.41 3.65
N GLU A 144 10.91 -6.14 2.66
CA GLU A 144 11.71 -6.82 1.66
C GLU A 144 11.72 -5.99 0.37
N VAL A 145 12.82 -5.26 0.15
CA VAL A 145 13.05 -4.49 -1.08
C VAL A 145 12.84 -5.42 -2.28
N PRO A 146 11.99 -5.05 -3.26
CA PRO A 146 11.83 -5.85 -4.47
C PRO A 146 13.18 -6.16 -5.11
N SER A 147 13.38 -7.40 -5.52
CA SER A 147 14.58 -7.85 -6.22
C SER A 147 14.56 -7.43 -7.70
N GLN A 148 15.66 -7.65 -8.42
CA GLN A 148 15.72 -7.42 -9.87
C GLN A 148 14.87 -8.41 -10.68
N HIS A 149 14.47 -9.53 -10.08
CA HIS A 149 13.64 -10.55 -10.72
C HIS A 149 12.14 -10.31 -10.55
N GLU A 150 11.75 -9.42 -9.64
CA GLU A 150 10.36 -9.03 -9.45
C GLU A 150 9.97 -7.98 -10.50
N LYS A 151 8.82 -8.20 -11.15
CA LYS A 151 8.28 -7.29 -12.16
C LYS A 151 7.63 -6.08 -11.47
N VAL A 152 8.44 -5.13 -11.06
CA VAL A 152 8.00 -3.86 -10.46
C VAL A 152 8.48 -2.68 -11.28
N LYS A 153 7.61 -1.68 -11.42
CA LYS A 153 8.01 -0.35 -11.90
C LYS A 153 8.62 0.41 -10.73
N ARG A 154 9.93 0.59 -10.75
CA ARG A 154 10.65 1.39 -9.74
C ARG A 154 10.43 2.88 -10.00
N LEU A 155 10.10 3.60 -8.95
CA LEU A 155 9.89 5.05 -8.94
C LEU A 155 10.90 5.63 -7.95
N SER A 156 11.87 6.40 -8.47
CA SER A 156 12.91 7.08 -7.71
C SER A 156 12.72 8.59 -7.80
N GLY A 157 12.83 9.31 -6.66
CA GLY A 157 12.79 10.78 -6.60
C GLY A 157 11.59 11.36 -5.83
N GLU A 158 11.60 12.68 -5.62
CA GLU A 158 10.51 13.42 -4.98
C GLU A 158 9.22 13.33 -5.82
N LEU A 159 8.16 12.77 -5.22
CA LEU A 159 6.82 12.59 -5.78
C LEU A 159 5.82 13.62 -5.22
#